data_AF-A0A6G2U8V0-F1
#
_entry.id   AF-A0A6G2U8V0-F1
#
_cell.length_a   1.000
_cell.length_b   1.000
_cell.length_c   1.000
_cell.angle_alpha   90.00
_cell.angle_beta   90.00
_cell.angle_gamma   90.00
#
_symmetry.space_group_name_H-M   'P 1'
#
loop_
_entity.id
_entity.type
_entity.pdbx_description
1 polymer ?
#
loop_
_entity_poly.entity_id
_entity_poly.type
_entity_poly.pdbx_seq_one_letter_code
_entity_poly.pdbx_strand_id
1 'polypeptide(L)'
;MHQQKTQVLVVGGALTGLSAAVFLAHQGIRATVVERHPDLLLHPRLRGITPRTVEVFRQVGLGPAIRKESFRGEDVGFVPLRANTLADEYEPVEEASHTEFIDPRAFSPSANAGIDQDRLELLLRDRARELGADIRHFTEMTSLDQDADGVTVTVRDRASGDEEVIRADYVIAADGSRSRIRAWLGIETDGPGELFHTITAIVDADLSAAVRGRSIGIVYLQKPRPFSAVMPHDAAGSRWLFSTGYDPRHESVADFTAERVAGMVREASGLDGVDVSLLPQIPGTDVTVLGFPVGARVARSYRSGRVFLAGDAARSQPPTGGFGGSTGIQDVHNLAWKLAAVLTGWAGPGLLDTYDAERRPYGELAMRQAFARFGDRMAGGAQVELLDYSAVTMGFRYASAAVPGNRETAPIRAVELRAQPGTRAPHRPTADGGSTLDLYGETFVLLAGHDGQGWAGTAKDLGAAMGVAVRAYVLGADIDVEDGETAHGIDADGAVLVRPDGFVAWRSPSAAPDPAATLAEVLRAVLARRD
;
A
#
# COMPACT_ATOMS: atom_id res chain seq x y z
N MET A 1 5.37 33.03 19.14
CA MET A 1 5.46 31.98 18.09
C MET A 1 4.23 32.07 17.22
N HIS A 2 4.41 32.18 15.91
CA HIS A 2 3.30 32.09 14.95
C HIS A 2 2.87 30.61 14.92
N GLN A 3 1.61 30.31 15.27
CA GLN A 3 1.09 28.94 15.23
C GLN A 3 0.48 28.71 13.86
N GLN A 4 1.12 27.87 13.04
CA GLN A 4 0.52 27.45 11.78
C GLN A 4 -0.61 26.45 12.05
N LYS A 5 -1.67 26.50 11.25
CA LYS A 5 -2.79 25.55 11.31
C LYS A 5 -2.88 24.71 10.03
N THR A 6 -3.20 23.44 10.17
CA THR A 6 -3.48 22.52 9.06
C THR A 6 -4.58 21.54 9.48
N GLN A 7 -5.32 20.97 8.53
CA GLN A 7 -6.32 19.95 8.88
C GLN A 7 -5.64 18.61 9.20
N VAL A 8 -4.70 18.22 8.34
CA VAL A 8 -3.96 16.97 8.50
C VAL A 8 -2.46 17.23 8.34
N LEU A 9 -1.70 16.87 9.36
CA LEU A 9 -0.24 16.83 9.30
C LEU A 9 0.22 15.38 9.06
N VAL A 10 1.00 15.17 8.01
CA VAL A 10 1.61 13.89 7.69
C VAL A 10 3.09 13.96 8.06
N VAL A 11 3.56 13.02 8.88
CA VAL A 11 4.96 12.94 9.31
C VAL A 11 5.65 11.78 8.60
N GLY A 12 6.63 12.10 7.76
CA GLY A 12 7.28 11.20 6.81
C GLY A 12 6.83 11.50 5.38
N GLY A 13 7.76 11.85 4.50
CA GLY A 13 7.54 12.26 3.11
C GLY A 13 8.03 11.25 2.08
N ALA A 14 7.99 9.96 2.44
CA ALA A 14 8.24 8.84 1.55
C ALA A 14 6.91 8.27 0.98
N LEU A 15 6.96 7.10 0.36
CA LEU A 15 5.86 6.41 -0.31
C LEU A 15 4.50 6.54 0.40
N THR A 16 4.40 6.15 1.67
CA THR A 16 3.12 6.18 2.42
C THR A 16 2.64 7.61 2.69
N GLY A 17 3.53 8.51 3.10
CA GLY A 17 3.13 9.87 3.44
C GLY A 17 2.77 10.72 2.21
N LEU A 18 3.52 10.58 1.11
CA LEU A 18 3.18 11.22 -0.15
C LEU A 18 1.86 10.66 -0.72
N SER A 19 1.63 9.34 -0.61
CA SER A 19 0.33 8.75 -0.96
C SER A 19 -0.81 9.35 -0.12
N ALA A 20 -0.58 9.56 1.18
CA ALA A 20 -1.58 10.18 2.06
C ALA A 20 -1.93 11.59 1.58
N ALA A 21 -0.93 12.40 1.24
CA ALA A 21 -1.14 13.75 0.73
C ALA A 21 -1.97 13.76 -0.58
N VAL A 22 -1.67 12.86 -1.52
CA VAL A 22 -2.44 12.72 -2.77
C VAL A 22 -3.89 12.30 -2.49
N PHE A 23 -4.11 11.27 -1.67
CA PHE A 23 -5.47 10.79 -1.40
C PHE A 23 -6.30 11.77 -0.57
N LEU A 24 -5.70 12.46 0.40
CA LEU A 24 -6.37 13.52 1.15
C LEU A 24 -6.80 14.66 0.22
N ALA A 25 -5.91 15.10 -0.67
CA ALA A 25 -6.23 16.17 -1.60
C ALA A 25 -7.29 15.76 -2.64
N HIS A 26 -7.29 14.50 -3.07
CA HIS A 26 -8.38 13.95 -3.89
C HIS A 26 -9.74 14.01 -3.18
N GLN A 27 -9.75 13.88 -1.84
CA GLN A 27 -10.94 14.03 -1.00
C GLN A 27 -11.20 15.48 -0.57
N GLY A 28 -10.49 16.47 -1.15
CA GLY A 28 -10.65 17.88 -0.84
C GLY A 28 -9.97 18.37 0.45
N ILE A 29 -9.13 17.54 1.09
CA ILE A 29 -8.40 17.89 2.32
C ILE A 29 -6.94 18.21 1.97
N ARG A 30 -6.51 19.44 2.24
CA ARG A 30 -5.09 19.81 2.09
C ARG A 30 -4.29 19.33 3.29
N ALA A 31 -3.14 18.71 3.02
CA ALA A 31 -2.22 18.21 4.02
C ALA A 31 -0.91 19.01 4.04
N THR A 32 -0.31 19.11 5.22
CA THR A 32 1.09 19.47 5.38
C THR A 32 1.90 18.19 5.58
N VAL A 33 3.00 18.02 4.86
CA VAL A 33 3.91 16.88 4.97
C VAL A 33 5.25 17.37 5.49
N VAL A 34 5.78 16.75 6.54
CA VAL A 34 7.13 17.04 7.05
C VAL A 34 8.03 15.83 6.89
N GLU A 35 9.21 16.03 6.32
CA GLU A 35 10.21 15.00 6.06
C GLU A 35 11.57 15.47 6.56
N ARG A 36 12.22 14.68 7.42
CA ARG A 36 13.52 15.01 8.01
C ARG A 36 14.66 14.95 7.01
N HIS A 37 14.54 14.19 5.94
CA HIS A 37 15.56 14.05 4.90
C HIS A 37 15.47 15.21 3.90
N PRO A 38 16.62 15.66 3.33
CA PRO A 38 16.66 16.83 2.46
C PRO A 38 15.97 16.60 1.09
N ASP A 39 15.87 15.35 0.64
CA ASP A 39 15.16 14.97 -0.58
C ASP A 39 14.78 13.48 -0.54
N LEU A 40 14.12 12.99 -1.60
CA LEU A 40 13.75 11.59 -1.80
C LEU A 40 14.97 10.68 -1.95
N LEU A 41 14.82 9.44 -1.51
CA LEU A 41 15.88 8.44 -1.62
C LEU A 41 15.98 7.95 -3.08
N LEU A 42 17.21 7.84 -3.62
CA LEU A 42 17.44 7.32 -4.98
C LEU A 42 17.39 5.79 -5.04
N HIS A 43 17.36 5.15 -3.87
CA HIS A 43 17.31 3.70 -3.77
C HIS A 43 15.90 3.18 -4.11
N PRO A 44 15.78 2.21 -5.03
CA PRO A 44 14.49 1.70 -5.50
C PRO A 44 13.67 1.05 -4.40
N ARG A 45 14.25 0.51 -3.32
CA ARG A 45 13.53 -0.17 -2.21
C ARG A 45 12.50 -1.19 -2.74
N LEU A 46 11.22 -0.80 -2.83
CA LEU A 46 10.16 -1.56 -3.50
C LEU A 46 10.29 -1.43 -5.03
N ARG A 47 10.14 -2.56 -5.75
CA ARG A 47 10.29 -2.62 -7.21
C ARG A 47 9.00 -2.96 -7.97
N GLY A 48 7.87 -2.92 -7.29
CA GLY A 48 6.60 -3.19 -7.92
C GLY A 48 5.43 -3.06 -6.97
N ILE A 49 4.27 -2.79 -7.53
CA ILE A 49 3.02 -2.59 -6.79
C ILE A 49 1.93 -3.54 -7.30
N THR A 50 1.09 -3.98 -6.37
CA THR A 50 -0.02 -4.90 -6.64
C THR A 50 -1.08 -4.27 -7.55
N PRO A 51 -1.93 -5.07 -8.23
CA PRO A 51 -2.99 -4.54 -9.08
C PRO A 51 -3.94 -3.62 -8.32
N ARG A 52 -4.25 -3.97 -7.06
CA ARG A 52 -5.05 -3.10 -6.17
C ARG A 52 -4.40 -1.74 -5.93
N THR A 53 -3.07 -1.67 -5.85
CA THR A 53 -2.38 -0.39 -5.66
C THR A 53 -2.43 0.45 -6.94
N VAL A 54 -2.37 -0.18 -8.11
CA VAL A 54 -2.57 0.52 -9.38
C VAL A 54 -4.00 1.04 -9.51
N GLU A 55 -5.01 0.28 -9.06
CA GLU A 55 -6.42 0.73 -9.02
C GLU A 55 -6.59 2.02 -8.22
N VAL A 56 -6.04 2.08 -7.00
CA VAL A 56 -6.18 3.28 -6.15
C VAL A 56 -5.46 4.49 -6.75
N PHE A 57 -4.34 4.28 -7.45
CA PHE A 57 -3.65 5.37 -8.14
C PHE A 57 -4.34 5.81 -9.44
N ARG A 58 -5.11 4.91 -10.06
CA ARG A 58 -5.95 5.25 -11.21
C ARG A 58 -7.04 6.27 -10.83
N GLN A 59 -7.63 6.14 -9.64
CA GLN A 59 -8.63 7.08 -9.10
C GLN A 59 -8.11 8.53 -8.99
N VAL A 60 -6.80 8.70 -8.81
CA VAL A 60 -6.16 10.02 -8.64
C VAL A 60 -5.37 10.48 -9.87
N GLY A 61 -5.56 9.79 -11.01
CA GLY A 61 -4.97 10.15 -12.30
C GLY A 61 -3.51 9.71 -12.51
N LEU A 62 -2.95 8.90 -11.61
CA LEU A 62 -1.55 8.46 -11.69
C LEU A 62 -1.34 7.18 -12.53
N GLY A 63 -2.42 6.50 -12.93
CA GLY A 63 -2.35 5.25 -13.71
C GLY A 63 -1.48 5.33 -14.97
N PRO A 64 -1.71 6.30 -15.89
CA PRO A 64 -0.89 6.44 -17.10
C PRO A 64 0.58 6.74 -16.83
N ALA A 65 0.87 7.59 -15.83
CA ALA A 65 2.23 7.94 -15.46
C ALA A 65 3.00 6.73 -14.88
N ILE A 66 2.34 5.96 -14.00
CA ILE A 66 2.91 4.71 -13.45
C ILE A 66 3.21 3.72 -14.57
N ARG A 67 2.28 3.54 -15.53
CA ARG A 67 2.48 2.65 -16.67
C ARG A 67 3.68 3.08 -17.52
N LYS A 68 3.81 4.39 -17.78
CA LYS A 68 4.92 4.96 -18.54
C LYS A 68 6.27 4.75 -17.85
N GLU A 69 6.32 4.90 -16.53
CA GLU A 69 7.55 4.77 -15.73
C GLU A 69 7.86 3.33 -15.30
N SER A 70 6.98 2.37 -15.62
CA SER A 70 7.21 0.96 -15.30
C SER A 70 8.36 0.40 -16.14
N PHE A 71 9.37 -0.16 -15.47
CA PHE A 71 10.55 -0.75 -16.12
C PHE A 71 10.26 -2.15 -16.69
N ARG A 72 9.07 -2.70 -16.41
CA ARG A 72 8.53 -3.93 -16.99
C ARG A 72 7.13 -3.69 -17.51
N GLY A 73 6.86 -4.20 -18.71
CA GLY A 73 5.49 -4.26 -19.24
C GLY A 73 4.59 -5.14 -18.37
N GLU A 74 3.29 -5.11 -18.65
CA GLU A 74 2.24 -5.75 -17.84
C GLU A 74 2.32 -7.30 -17.83
N ASP A 75 3.11 -7.90 -18.72
CA ASP A 75 3.14 -9.35 -18.96
C ASP A 75 4.39 -10.08 -18.40
N VAL A 76 5.28 -9.40 -17.66
CA VAL A 76 6.51 -10.03 -17.16
C VAL A 76 6.31 -10.60 -15.75
N GLY A 77 6.19 -11.93 -15.66
CA GLY A 77 6.14 -12.65 -14.39
C GLY A 77 7.40 -12.40 -13.53
N PHE A 78 7.20 -12.17 -12.23
CA PHE A 78 8.28 -12.12 -11.25
C PHE A 78 8.52 -13.52 -10.69
N VAL A 79 9.39 -14.30 -11.33
CA VAL A 79 9.77 -15.63 -10.83
C VAL A 79 11.02 -15.50 -9.96
N PRO A 80 10.95 -15.80 -8.65
CA PRO A 80 12.12 -15.92 -7.82
C PRO A 80 12.94 -17.16 -8.22
N LEU A 81 14.25 -17.00 -8.35
CA LEU A 81 15.18 -18.06 -8.75
C LEU A 81 16.24 -18.28 -7.66
N ARG A 82 16.82 -19.47 -7.63
CA ARG A 82 17.99 -19.82 -6.81
C ARG A 82 19.12 -20.29 -7.71
N ALA A 83 20.34 -19.95 -7.31
CA ALA A 83 21.56 -20.43 -7.94
C ALA A 83 22.72 -20.41 -6.93
N ASN A 84 23.85 -21.01 -7.28
CA ASN A 84 25.07 -20.84 -6.50
C ASN A 84 25.72 -19.48 -6.79
N THR A 85 25.98 -19.16 -8.07
CA THR A 85 26.32 -17.85 -8.63
C THR A 85 25.38 -17.49 -9.78
N LEU A 86 25.39 -16.25 -10.28
CA LEU A 86 24.59 -15.86 -11.44
C LEU A 86 24.95 -16.63 -12.72
N ALA A 87 26.22 -17.03 -12.88
CA ALA A 87 26.68 -17.81 -14.02
C ALA A 87 26.25 -19.29 -13.95
N ASP A 88 25.78 -19.79 -12.81
CA ASP A 88 25.34 -21.18 -12.67
C ASP A 88 23.92 -21.42 -13.23
N GLU A 89 23.46 -22.66 -13.15
CA GLU A 89 22.08 -23.06 -13.49
C GLU A 89 21.09 -22.58 -12.44
N TYR A 90 19.87 -22.27 -12.89
CA TYR A 90 18.82 -21.65 -12.07
C TYR A 90 17.71 -22.64 -11.74
N GLU A 91 17.32 -22.65 -10.48
CA GLU A 91 16.17 -23.40 -10.00
C GLU A 91 15.05 -22.42 -9.60
N PRO A 92 13.81 -22.60 -10.09
CA PRO A 92 12.68 -21.84 -9.60
C PRO A 92 12.51 -22.03 -8.09
N VAL A 93 12.19 -20.95 -7.38
CA VAL A 93 11.73 -21.06 -6.01
C VAL A 93 10.23 -21.40 -6.07
N GLU A 94 9.92 -22.68 -5.96
CA GLU A 94 8.54 -23.15 -5.83
C GLU A 94 7.96 -22.67 -4.50
N GLU A 95 6.88 -21.88 -4.54
CA GLU A 95 6.10 -21.57 -3.34
C GLU A 95 5.04 -22.65 -3.15
N ALA A 96 4.86 -23.10 -1.90
CA ALA A 96 3.89 -24.15 -1.58
C ALA A 96 2.40 -23.75 -1.74
N SER A 97 2.07 -22.53 -2.21
CA SER A 97 0.69 -22.21 -2.57
C SER A 97 0.36 -22.94 -3.89
N HIS A 98 -0.27 -24.11 -3.80
CA HIS A 98 -0.61 -24.99 -4.92
C HIS A 98 -1.72 -24.45 -5.84
N THR A 99 -1.84 -23.12 -5.99
CA THR A 99 -2.89 -22.43 -6.75
C THR A 99 -2.36 -21.99 -8.10
N GLU A 100 -3.12 -22.28 -9.16
CA GLU A 100 -2.84 -21.81 -10.52
C GLU A 100 -2.77 -20.27 -10.56
N PHE A 101 -1.77 -19.73 -11.27
CA PHE A 101 -1.67 -18.29 -11.49
C PHE A 101 -2.83 -17.83 -12.37
N ILE A 102 -3.62 -16.89 -11.86
CA ILE A 102 -4.69 -16.24 -12.63
C ILE A 102 -4.23 -14.82 -12.95
N ASP A 103 -4.30 -14.48 -14.24
CA ASP A 103 -4.03 -13.12 -14.71
C ASP A 103 -4.93 -12.11 -13.96
N PRO A 104 -4.37 -11.09 -13.29
CA PRO A 104 -5.14 -10.06 -12.61
C PRO A 104 -6.20 -9.38 -13.48
N ARG A 105 -6.02 -9.35 -14.80
CA ARG A 105 -6.99 -8.80 -15.76
C ARG A 105 -8.35 -9.51 -15.72
N ALA A 106 -8.42 -10.73 -15.18
CA ALA A 106 -9.68 -11.44 -14.95
C ALA A 106 -10.55 -10.83 -13.84
N PHE A 107 -9.97 -10.03 -12.94
CA PHE A 107 -10.66 -9.46 -11.77
C PHE A 107 -10.26 -8.01 -11.44
N SER A 108 -9.54 -7.35 -12.34
CA SER A 108 -9.08 -5.96 -12.19
C SER A 108 -8.88 -5.33 -13.57
N PRO A 109 -9.17 -4.03 -13.75
CA PRO A 109 -8.74 -3.29 -14.95
C PRO A 109 -7.24 -2.97 -14.93
N SER A 110 -6.50 -3.43 -13.92
CA SER A 110 -5.10 -3.14 -13.71
C SER A 110 -4.30 -4.44 -13.52
N ALA A 111 -3.06 -4.44 -13.99
CA ALA A 111 -2.09 -5.49 -13.71
C ALA A 111 -1.13 -5.06 -12.58
N ASN A 112 -0.19 -5.92 -12.22
CA ASN A 112 0.96 -5.50 -11.43
C ASN A 112 1.77 -4.46 -12.23
N ALA A 113 2.32 -3.46 -11.55
CA ALA A 113 3.22 -2.49 -12.17
C ALA A 113 4.63 -2.65 -11.60
N GLY A 114 5.62 -2.93 -12.46
CA GLY A 114 7.04 -2.97 -12.10
C GLY A 114 7.61 -1.55 -12.09
N ILE A 115 7.40 -0.84 -10.98
CA ILE A 115 7.90 0.52 -10.77
C ILE A 115 8.72 0.57 -9.48
N ASP A 116 9.90 1.21 -9.56
CA ASP A 116 10.78 1.39 -8.42
C ASP A 116 10.27 2.53 -7.51
N GLN A 117 10.51 2.43 -6.20
CA GLN A 117 9.96 3.36 -5.22
C GLN A 117 10.46 4.80 -5.41
N ASP A 118 11.70 4.99 -5.86
CA ASP A 118 12.26 6.30 -6.16
C ASP A 118 11.45 7.00 -7.28
N ARG A 119 11.11 6.26 -8.36
CA ARG A 119 10.26 6.76 -9.45
C ARG A 119 8.84 7.03 -8.98
N LEU A 120 8.27 6.12 -8.20
CA LEU A 120 6.91 6.29 -7.68
C LEU A 120 6.82 7.48 -6.70
N GLU A 121 7.80 7.66 -5.81
CA GLU A 121 7.86 8.79 -4.88
C GLU A 121 7.97 10.12 -5.62
N LEU A 122 8.69 10.19 -6.74
CA LEU A 122 8.73 11.38 -7.61
C LEU A 122 7.33 11.71 -8.14
N LEU A 123 6.64 10.73 -8.75
CA LEU A 123 5.28 10.92 -9.27
C LEU A 123 4.30 11.38 -8.18
N LEU A 124 4.40 10.78 -6.98
CA LEU A 124 3.55 11.13 -5.86
C LEU A 124 3.82 12.53 -5.32
N ARG A 125 5.10 12.92 -5.18
CA ARG A 125 5.49 14.25 -4.72
C ARG A 125 4.99 15.32 -5.67
N ASP A 126 5.20 15.13 -6.97
CA ASP A 126 4.79 16.09 -7.98
C ASP A 126 3.27 16.22 -8.00
N ARG A 127 2.54 15.09 -7.96
CA ARG A 127 1.08 15.09 -7.87
C ARG A 127 0.55 15.74 -6.59
N ALA A 128 1.17 15.47 -5.44
CA ALA A 128 0.80 16.10 -4.18
C ALA A 128 0.97 17.63 -4.22
N ARG A 129 2.05 18.13 -4.83
CA ARG A 129 2.27 19.56 -5.03
C ARG A 129 1.27 20.19 -5.99
N GLU A 130 0.97 19.54 -7.11
CA GLU A 130 -0.07 19.98 -8.06
C GLU A 130 -1.44 20.12 -7.37
N LEU A 131 -1.73 19.20 -6.43
CA LEU A 131 -2.96 19.21 -5.63
C LEU A 131 -2.92 20.16 -4.42
N GLY A 132 -1.81 20.90 -4.23
CA GLY A 132 -1.68 21.96 -3.23
C GLY A 132 -1.25 21.50 -1.84
N ALA A 133 -0.60 20.33 -1.72
CA ALA A 133 0.03 19.91 -0.46
C ALA A 133 1.26 20.78 -0.13
N ASP A 134 1.41 21.14 1.15
CA ASP A 134 2.59 21.82 1.69
C ASP A 134 3.62 20.76 2.10
N ILE A 135 4.68 20.56 1.30
CA ILE A 135 5.70 19.52 1.55
C ILE A 135 7.01 20.19 1.99
N ARG A 136 7.40 19.94 3.24
CA ARG A 136 8.58 20.49 3.89
C ARG A 136 9.65 19.42 4.08
N HIS A 137 10.63 19.41 3.19
CA HIS A 137 11.82 18.59 3.35
C HIS A 137 12.76 19.20 4.39
N PHE A 138 13.71 18.39 4.84
CA PHE A 138 14.67 18.73 5.88
C PHE A 138 14.04 19.34 7.16
N THR A 139 12.80 18.94 7.45
CA THR A 139 12.00 19.40 8.58
C THR A 139 11.68 18.21 9.48
N GLU A 140 12.23 18.19 10.69
CA GLU A 140 12.07 17.10 11.64
C GLU A 140 11.01 17.42 12.68
N MET A 141 10.04 16.52 12.87
CA MET A 141 9.17 16.58 14.03
C MET A 141 9.92 16.19 15.30
N THR A 142 9.92 17.07 16.32
CA THR A 142 10.67 16.88 17.57
C THR A 142 9.78 16.59 18.77
N SER A 143 8.51 17.00 18.75
CA SER A 143 7.54 16.67 19.81
C SER A 143 6.11 16.62 19.29
N LEU A 144 5.25 15.89 20.01
CA LEU A 144 3.82 15.78 19.73
C LEU A 144 3.04 15.76 21.06
N ASP A 145 1.97 16.55 21.13
CA ASP A 145 0.97 16.53 22.20
C ASP A 145 -0.43 16.66 21.59
N GLN A 146 -1.46 16.10 22.23
CA GLN A 146 -2.83 16.14 21.69
C GLN A 146 -3.87 16.38 22.79
N ASP A 147 -4.96 17.03 22.40
CA ASP A 147 -6.11 17.32 23.24
C ASP A 147 -7.43 16.96 22.53
N ALA A 148 -8.56 17.36 23.10
CA ALA A 148 -9.88 17.06 22.55
C ALA A 148 -10.11 17.64 21.15
N ASP A 149 -9.42 18.72 20.78
CA ASP A 149 -9.67 19.53 19.58
C ASP A 149 -8.60 19.36 18.49
N GLY A 150 -7.47 18.72 18.77
CA GLY A 150 -6.38 18.61 17.79
C GLY A 150 -5.07 18.07 18.36
N VAL A 151 -4.02 18.18 17.55
CA VAL A 151 -2.65 17.76 17.85
C VAL A 151 -1.71 18.95 17.66
N THR A 152 -0.93 19.26 18.69
CA THR A 152 0.11 20.29 18.66
C THR A 152 1.46 19.61 18.42
N VAL A 153 2.13 20.01 17.34
CA VAL A 153 3.37 19.38 16.88
C VAL A 153 4.46 20.43 16.76
N THR A 154 5.62 20.17 17.36
CA THR A 154 6.81 21.00 17.16
C THR A 154 7.64 20.38 16.05
N VAL A 155 8.02 21.20 15.08
CA VAL A 155 8.90 20.83 13.99
C VAL A 155 10.14 21.72 14.01
N ARG A 156 11.26 21.17 13.56
CA ARG A 156 12.54 21.86 13.47
C ARG A 156 13.03 21.84 12.03
N ASP A 157 13.30 23.01 11.49
CA ASP A 157 14.08 23.12 10.26
C ASP A 157 15.52 22.67 10.55
N ARG A 158 16.00 21.64 9.86
CA ARG A 158 17.32 21.06 10.14
C ARG A 158 18.48 21.86 9.52
N ALA A 159 18.20 22.81 8.64
CA ALA A 159 19.19 23.72 8.07
C ALA A 159 19.45 24.90 9.00
N SER A 160 18.40 25.59 9.46
CA SER A 160 18.55 26.75 10.35
C SER A 160 18.58 26.38 11.83
N GLY A 161 17.95 25.26 12.21
CA GLY A 161 17.73 24.87 13.60
C GLY A 161 16.49 25.53 14.24
N ASP A 162 15.77 26.36 13.49
CA ASP A 162 14.59 27.05 14.00
C ASP A 162 13.44 26.07 14.28
N GLU A 163 12.69 26.34 15.34
CA GLU A 163 11.52 25.56 15.72
C GLU A 163 10.22 26.30 15.42
N GLU A 164 9.26 25.56 14.89
CA GLU A 164 7.91 26.02 14.58
C GLU A 164 6.89 25.09 15.25
N VAL A 165 5.74 25.65 15.67
CA VAL A 165 4.62 24.86 16.17
C VAL A 165 3.48 24.86 15.15
N ILE A 166 3.06 23.66 14.77
CA ILE A 166 1.95 23.37 13.89
C ILE A 166 0.81 22.78 14.71
N ARG A 167 -0.39 23.35 14.58
CA ARG A 167 -1.64 22.79 15.10
C ARG A 167 -2.38 22.06 13.99
N ALA A 168 -2.60 20.76 14.16
CA ALA A 168 -3.33 19.92 13.23
C ALA A 168 -4.64 19.40 13.85
N ASP A 169 -5.69 19.17 13.06
CA ASP A 169 -6.88 18.46 13.56
C ASP A 169 -6.57 16.97 13.77
N TYR A 170 -5.73 16.41 12.88
CA TYR A 170 -5.26 15.03 12.91
C TYR A 170 -3.81 14.89 12.43
N VAL A 171 -3.12 13.84 12.87
CA VAL A 171 -1.77 13.46 12.42
C VAL A 171 -1.76 12.07 11.80
N ILE A 172 -1.12 11.92 10.64
CA ILE A 172 -0.77 10.61 10.06
C ILE A 172 0.74 10.39 10.27
N ALA A 173 1.07 9.43 11.12
CA ALA A 173 2.44 8.98 11.38
C ALA A 173 2.85 7.95 10.32
N ALA A 174 3.61 8.41 9.33
CA ALA A 174 4.24 7.60 8.29
C ALA A 174 5.79 7.65 8.42
N ASP A 175 6.29 7.77 9.64
CA ASP A 175 7.70 8.04 9.99
C ASP A 175 8.61 6.78 10.00
N GLY A 176 8.11 5.69 9.43
CA GLY A 176 8.89 4.48 9.11
C GLY A 176 9.00 3.47 10.25
N SER A 177 9.79 2.42 10.00
CA SER A 177 9.84 1.21 10.84
C SER A 177 10.31 1.45 12.28
N ARG A 178 11.11 2.50 12.48
CA ARG A 178 11.59 3.00 13.79
C ARG A 178 10.77 4.20 14.28
N SER A 179 9.47 4.20 14.00
CA SER A 179 8.55 5.29 14.32
C SER A 179 8.74 5.81 15.76
N ARG A 180 9.15 7.08 15.86
CA ARG A 180 9.27 7.78 17.15
C ARG A 180 7.88 8.10 17.67
N ILE A 181 6.94 8.41 16.77
CA ILE A 181 5.54 8.70 17.13
C ILE A 181 4.91 7.49 17.80
N ARG A 182 5.03 6.29 17.21
CA ARG A 182 4.51 5.06 17.83
C ARG A 182 5.06 4.86 19.24
N ALA A 183 6.36 5.07 19.43
CA ALA A 183 7.00 4.96 20.74
C ALA A 183 6.52 6.01 21.74
N TRP A 184 6.38 7.28 21.33
CA TRP A 184 5.86 8.36 22.19
C TRP A 184 4.41 8.12 22.63
N LEU A 185 3.60 7.53 21.76
CA LEU A 185 2.22 7.16 22.07
C LEU A 185 2.11 5.90 22.95
N GLY A 186 3.24 5.25 23.28
CA GLY A 186 3.25 4.00 24.07
C GLY A 186 2.60 2.82 23.34
N ILE A 187 2.56 2.84 22.01
CA ILE A 187 1.93 1.77 21.22
C ILE A 187 2.94 0.65 21.00
N GLU A 188 2.72 -0.48 21.67
CA GLU A 188 3.53 -1.69 21.50
C GLU A 188 3.26 -2.39 20.16
N THR A 189 4.13 -3.33 19.80
CA THR A 189 4.02 -4.14 18.59
C THR A 189 4.06 -5.62 18.91
N ASP A 190 3.27 -6.42 18.20
CA ASP A 190 3.31 -7.88 18.23
C ASP A 190 4.02 -8.45 17.00
N GLY A 191 4.52 -9.68 17.10
CA GLY A 191 5.17 -10.41 16.02
C GLY A 191 6.57 -10.92 16.39
N PRO A 192 7.24 -11.63 15.46
CA PRO A 192 8.58 -12.21 15.70
C PRO A 192 9.67 -11.19 16.04
N GLY A 193 9.47 -9.91 15.72
CA GLY A 193 10.46 -8.85 15.97
C GLY A 193 11.47 -8.75 14.85
N GLU A 194 12.74 -8.51 15.19
CA GLU A 194 13.84 -8.43 14.24
C GLU A 194 14.27 -9.83 13.79
N LEU A 195 14.47 -10.02 12.49
CA LEU A 195 14.77 -11.33 11.89
C LEU A 195 16.22 -11.44 11.44
N PHE A 196 16.70 -10.44 10.68
CA PHE A 196 18.06 -10.38 10.17
C PHE A 196 18.39 -8.94 9.77
N HIS A 197 19.69 -8.64 9.62
CA HIS A 197 20.14 -7.39 9.00
C HIS A 197 20.65 -7.65 7.60
N THR A 198 20.43 -6.68 6.71
CA THR A 198 20.90 -6.76 5.33
C THR A 198 21.52 -5.43 4.92
N ILE A 199 22.46 -5.50 4.00
CA ILE A 199 22.90 -4.35 3.22
C ILE A 199 22.32 -4.40 1.82
N THR A 200 22.26 -3.24 1.17
CA THR A 200 21.93 -3.13 -0.24
C THR A 200 22.80 -2.09 -0.94
N ALA A 201 23.14 -2.37 -2.18
CA ALA A 201 23.91 -1.52 -3.08
C ALA A 201 23.27 -1.48 -4.46
N ILE A 202 23.19 -0.29 -5.06
CA ILE A 202 23.00 -0.15 -6.50
C ILE A 202 24.37 -0.31 -7.14
N VAL A 203 24.46 -1.23 -8.09
CA VAL A 203 25.70 -1.68 -8.71
C VAL A 203 25.62 -1.45 -10.21
N ASP A 204 26.67 -0.87 -10.78
CA ASP A 204 26.91 -0.79 -12.21
C ASP A 204 27.97 -1.84 -12.58
N ALA A 205 27.54 -2.85 -13.33
CA ALA A 205 28.35 -3.98 -13.77
C ALA A 205 27.67 -4.67 -14.96
N ASP A 206 28.44 -4.98 -16.01
CA ASP A 206 27.95 -5.82 -17.10
C ASP A 206 27.89 -7.28 -16.66
N LEU A 207 26.71 -7.73 -16.27
CA LEU A 207 26.42 -9.12 -15.89
C LEU A 207 25.66 -9.87 -16.98
N SER A 208 25.56 -9.31 -18.20
CA SER A 208 24.79 -9.87 -19.31
C SER A 208 25.22 -11.32 -19.65
N ALA A 209 26.53 -11.58 -19.61
CA ALA A 209 27.10 -12.90 -19.83
C ALA A 209 26.67 -13.93 -18.76
N ALA A 210 26.59 -13.52 -17.48
CA ALA A 210 26.15 -14.41 -16.40
C ALA A 210 24.68 -14.77 -16.57
N VAL A 211 23.85 -13.79 -16.93
CA VAL A 211 22.39 -14.00 -17.04
C VAL A 211 21.97 -14.68 -18.34
N ARG A 212 22.82 -14.74 -19.36
CA ARG A 212 22.59 -15.50 -20.63
C ARG A 212 21.27 -15.13 -21.33
N GLY A 213 20.89 -13.85 -21.30
CA GLY A 213 19.63 -13.36 -21.87
C GLY A 213 18.37 -13.83 -21.14
N ARG A 214 18.49 -14.44 -19.96
CA ARG A 214 17.34 -14.88 -19.14
C ARG A 214 16.64 -13.66 -18.52
N SER A 215 15.30 -13.68 -18.54
CA SER A 215 14.51 -12.72 -17.78
C SER A 215 14.48 -13.10 -16.31
N ILE A 216 15.05 -12.26 -15.45
CA ILE A 216 15.27 -12.56 -14.02
C ILE A 216 14.49 -11.57 -13.17
N GLY A 217 13.63 -12.03 -12.25
CA GLY A 217 13.05 -11.15 -11.23
C GLY A 217 14.02 -10.86 -10.08
N ILE A 218 14.45 -11.93 -9.43
CA ILE A 218 15.43 -11.95 -8.34
C ILE A 218 16.12 -13.30 -8.37
N VAL A 219 17.42 -13.33 -8.13
CA VAL A 219 18.18 -14.57 -7.89
C VAL A 219 18.71 -14.54 -6.47
N TYR A 220 18.33 -15.53 -5.66
CA TYR A 220 18.96 -15.81 -4.38
C TYR A 220 20.19 -16.69 -4.62
N LEU A 221 21.33 -16.25 -4.07
CA LEU A 221 22.65 -16.82 -4.33
C LEU A 221 23.23 -17.45 -3.06
N GLN A 222 24.00 -18.53 -3.24
CA GLN A 222 24.81 -19.12 -2.17
C GLN A 222 26.18 -18.44 -2.04
N LYS A 223 26.66 -17.79 -3.11
CA LYS A 223 27.88 -16.99 -3.12
C LYS A 223 27.59 -15.49 -3.28
N PRO A 224 28.42 -14.61 -2.68
CA PRO A 224 29.62 -14.89 -1.87
C PRO A 224 29.32 -15.53 -0.51
N ARG A 225 28.05 -15.50 -0.09
CA ARG A 225 27.54 -16.18 1.10
C ARG A 225 26.03 -16.37 1.02
N PRO A 226 25.44 -17.25 1.85
CA PRO A 226 23.99 -17.37 1.97
C PRO A 226 23.31 -16.03 2.23
N PHE A 227 22.04 -15.90 1.83
CA PHE A 227 21.27 -14.64 1.90
C PHE A 227 21.78 -13.51 0.99
N SER A 228 22.62 -13.83 -0.01
CA SER A 228 22.95 -12.87 -1.07
C SER A 228 21.87 -12.90 -2.14
N ALA A 229 21.51 -11.75 -2.70
CA ALA A 229 20.55 -11.68 -3.79
C ALA A 229 20.92 -10.59 -4.80
N VAL A 230 20.64 -10.87 -6.06
CA VAL A 230 20.79 -9.92 -7.17
C VAL A 230 19.46 -9.73 -7.89
N MET A 231 19.13 -8.49 -8.20
CA MET A 231 17.94 -8.10 -8.96
C MET A 231 18.33 -7.12 -10.07
N PRO A 232 17.81 -7.27 -11.31
CA PRO A 232 18.05 -6.27 -12.34
C PRO A 232 17.39 -4.94 -11.96
N HIS A 233 18.11 -3.84 -12.19
CA HIS A 233 17.62 -2.48 -11.99
C HIS A 233 17.27 -1.76 -13.29
N ASP A 234 17.86 -2.18 -14.40
CA ASP A 234 17.49 -1.72 -15.73
C ASP A 234 17.19 -2.90 -16.68
N ALA A 235 16.55 -2.61 -17.80
CA ALA A 235 16.35 -3.57 -18.88
C ALA A 235 17.63 -3.84 -19.68
N ALA A 236 18.66 -3.00 -19.55
CA ALA A 236 19.93 -3.12 -20.27
C ALA A 236 20.85 -4.20 -19.68
N GLY A 237 20.64 -4.62 -18.43
CA GLY A 237 21.48 -5.60 -17.73
C GLY A 237 22.80 -5.00 -17.22
N SER A 238 22.89 -3.67 -17.18
CA SER A 238 24.05 -2.91 -16.71
C SER A 238 23.94 -2.51 -15.25
N ARG A 239 22.72 -2.35 -14.72
CA ARG A 239 22.49 -1.96 -13.33
C ARG A 239 21.75 -3.02 -12.56
N TRP A 240 22.20 -3.21 -11.32
CA TRP A 240 21.74 -4.27 -10.45
C TRP A 240 21.55 -3.75 -9.03
N LEU A 241 20.59 -4.33 -8.32
CA LEU A 241 20.59 -4.30 -6.87
C LEU A 241 21.29 -5.53 -6.36
N PHE A 242 22.31 -5.32 -5.55
CA PHE A 242 22.91 -6.35 -4.73
C PHE A 242 22.41 -6.20 -3.29
N SER A 243 22.15 -7.32 -2.63
CA SER A 243 21.90 -7.36 -1.19
C SER A 243 22.53 -8.59 -0.56
N THR A 244 22.94 -8.49 0.69
CA THR A 244 23.46 -9.63 1.45
C THR A 244 23.22 -9.44 2.96
N GLY A 245 22.85 -10.52 3.64
CA GLY A 245 22.62 -10.52 5.08
C GLY A 245 23.93 -10.39 5.87
N TYR A 246 23.92 -9.74 7.04
CA TYR A 246 25.06 -9.67 7.96
C TYR A 246 24.63 -9.86 9.41
N ASP A 247 25.57 -10.25 10.27
CA ASP A 247 25.33 -10.37 11.71
C ASP A 247 25.81 -9.09 12.43
N PRO A 248 24.91 -8.30 13.04
CA PRO A 248 25.25 -7.03 13.69
C PRO A 248 26.17 -7.20 14.92
N ARG A 249 26.33 -8.43 15.43
CA ARG A 249 27.24 -8.75 16.54
C ARG A 249 28.70 -8.84 16.10
N HIS A 250 28.93 -9.01 14.80
CA HIS A 250 30.25 -9.27 14.21
C HIS A 250 30.61 -8.30 13.09
N GLU A 251 29.61 -7.78 12.38
CA GLU A 251 29.76 -6.84 11.27
C GLU A 251 28.84 -5.65 11.44
N SER A 252 29.22 -4.52 10.88
CA SER A 252 28.46 -3.29 10.78
C SER A 252 28.35 -2.86 9.32
N VAL A 253 27.46 -1.92 9.02
CA VAL A 253 27.32 -1.36 7.65
C VAL A 253 28.65 -0.74 7.16
N ALA A 254 29.45 -0.16 8.07
CA ALA A 254 30.73 0.44 7.73
C ALA A 254 31.77 -0.59 7.22
N ASP A 255 31.62 -1.87 7.60
CA ASP A 255 32.49 -2.94 7.12
C ASP A 255 32.21 -3.33 5.67
N PHE A 256 31.11 -2.85 5.08
CA PHE A 256 30.75 -3.04 3.68
C PHE A 256 31.21 -1.85 2.84
N THR A 257 32.53 -1.69 2.73
CA THR A 257 33.13 -0.69 1.84
C THR A 257 32.76 -0.97 0.38
N ALA A 258 32.81 0.05 -0.48
CA ALA A 258 32.53 -0.10 -1.90
C ALA A 258 33.42 -1.18 -2.56
N GLU A 259 34.70 -1.25 -2.17
CA GLU A 259 35.64 -2.28 -2.64
C GLU A 259 35.24 -3.68 -2.19
N ARG A 260 34.83 -3.84 -0.92
CA ARG A 260 34.38 -5.15 -0.39
C ARG A 260 33.11 -5.61 -1.09
N VAL A 261 32.13 -4.73 -1.26
CA VAL A 261 30.88 -5.05 -1.96
C VAL A 261 31.16 -5.33 -3.44
N ALA A 262 32.06 -4.59 -4.09
CA ALA A 262 32.47 -4.89 -5.46
C ALA A 262 33.09 -6.30 -5.57
N GLY A 263 33.95 -6.70 -4.63
CA GLY A 263 34.48 -8.07 -4.56
C GLY A 263 33.37 -9.12 -4.39
N MET A 264 32.40 -8.85 -3.52
CA MET A 264 31.23 -9.70 -3.32
C MET A 264 30.38 -9.86 -4.59
N VAL A 265 30.17 -8.78 -5.35
CA VAL A 265 29.44 -8.85 -6.62
C VAL A 265 30.22 -9.64 -7.67
N ARG A 266 31.55 -9.46 -7.78
CA ARG A 266 32.37 -10.28 -8.68
C ARG A 266 32.22 -11.77 -8.37
N GLU A 267 32.28 -12.15 -7.10
CA GLU A 267 32.05 -13.54 -6.70
C GLU A 267 30.61 -14.01 -6.99
N ALA A 268 29.60 -13.20 -6.66
CA ALA A 268 28.19 -13.48 -6.95
C ALA A 268 27.94 -13.66 -8.46
N SER A 269 28.68 -12.96 -9.32
CA SER A 269 28.52 -13.04 -10.77
C SER A 269 28.93 -14.40 -11.33
N GLY A 270 29.93 -15.06 -10.73
CA GLY A 270 30.56 -16.25 -11.27
C GLY A 270 31.39 -16.01 -12.53
N LEU A 271 31.74 -14.75 -12.83
CA LEU A 271 32.55 -14.34 -13.97
C LEU A 271 33.92 -13.83 -13.54
N ASP A 272 34.91 -14.00 -14.41
CA ASP A 272 36.23 -13.40 -14.26
C ASP A 272 36.27 -11.98 -14.84
N GLY A 273 37.00 -11.07 -14.17
CA GLY A 273 37.32 -9.76 -14.73
C GLY A 273 36.16 -8.76 -14.84
N VAL A 274 35.07 -8.95 -14.10
CA VAL A 274 33.95 -8.00 -14.09
C VAL A 274 34.36 -6.68 -13.42
N ASP A 275 34.20 -5.59 -14.15
CA ASP A 275 34.28 -4.25 -13.59
C ASP A 275 33.00 -3.94 -12.80
N VAL A 276 33.16 -3.44 -11.58
CA VAL A 276 32.07 -3.24 -10.65
C VAL A 276 32.26 -1.90 -9.97
N SER A 277 31.28 -1.02 -10.15
CA SER A 277 31.18 0.23 -9.42
C SER A 277 29.84 0.31 -8.68
N LEU A 278 29.80 1.05 -7.58
CA LEU A 278 28.57 1.27 -6.82
C LEU A 278 28.10 2.70 -7.00
N LEU A 279 26.79 2.89 -7.08
CA LEU A 279 26.18 4.20 -7.25
C LEU A 279 25.74 4.78 -5.90
N PRO A 280 25.92 6.09 -5.67
CA PRO A 280 25.38 6.76 -4.50
C PRO A 280 23.86 6.64 -4.42
N GLN A 281 23.34 6.42 -3.22
CA GLN A 281 21.93 6.10 -3.00
C GLN A 281 21.16 7.21 -2.26
N ILE A 282 21.87 8.16 -1.65
CA ILE A 282 21.30 9.32 -0.95
C ILE A 282 21.74 10.58 -1.69
N PRO A 283 20.80 11.44 -2.14
CA PRO A 283 21.13 12.68 -2.83
C PRO A 283 22.14 13.54 -2.07
N GLY A 284 23.17 14.03 -2.77
CA GLY A 284 24.18 14.91 -2.19
C GLY A 284 25.19 14.23 -1.27
N THR A 285 25.32 12.89 -1.32
CA THR A 285 26.30 12.15 -0.52
C THR A 285 27.02 11.09 -1.36
N ASP A 286 28.16 10.59 -0.88
CA ASP A 286 28.88 9.45 -1.47
C ASP A 286 28.49 8.09 -0.84
N VAL A 287 27.32 8.03 -0.18
CA VAL A 287 26.86 6.80 0.47
C VAL A 287 26.37 5.81 -0.57
N THR A 288 27.18 4.78 -0.81
CA THR A 288 26.95 3.73 -1.82
C THR A 288 26.38 2.43 -1.25
N VAL A 289 26.31 2.29 0.08
CA VAL A 289 25.77 1.10 0.76
C VAL A 289 24.80 1.51 1.84
N LEU A 290 23.60 0.93 1.83
CA LEU A 290 22.57 1.15 2.85
C LEU A 290 22.36 -0.13 3.64
N GLY A 291 22.26 -0.03 4.96
CA GLY A 291 21.95 -1.17 5.83
C GLY A 291 20.67 -0.95 6.62
N PHE A 292 19.87 -2.01 6.76
CA PHE A 292 18.64 -1.95 7.54
C PHE A 292 18.30 -3.30 8.19
N PRO A 293 17.67 -3.27 9.38
CA PRO A 293 17.04 -4.45 9.95
C PRO A 293 15.79 -4.83 9.17
N VAL A 294 15.63 -6.12 8.92
CA VAL A 294 14.37 -6.70 8.46
C VAL A 294 13.68 -7.32 9.66
N GLY A 295 12.40 -7.02 9.83
CA GLY A 295 11.62 -7.52 10.95
C GLY A 295 10.17 -7.76 10.58
N ALA A 296 9.50 -8.57 11.38
CA ALA A 296 8.08 -8.88 11.29
C ALA A 296 7.39 -8.40 12.56
N ARG A 297 6.62 -7.30 12.46
CA ARG A 297 5.86 -6.73 13.58
C ARG A 297 4.65 -5.94 13.11
N VAL A 298 3.63 -5.87 13.94
CA VAL A 298 2.40 -5.08 13.74
C VAL A 298 2.08 -4.33 15.03
N ALA A 299 1.74 -3.05 14.93
CA ALA A 299 1.34 -2.23 16.07
C ALA A 299 0.01 -2.73 16.66
N ARG A 300 -0.09 -2.76 18.00
CA ARG A 300 -1.31 -3.18 18.72
C ARG A 300 -2.50 -2.26 18.51
N SER A 301 -2.24 -1.01 18.15
CA SER A 301 -3.25 -0.06 17.72
C SER A 301 -2.70 0.77 16.57
N TYR A 302 -3.54 1.02 15.58
CA TYR A 302 -3.24 1.93 14.46
C TYR A 302 -3.72 3.36 14.75
N ARG A 303 -4.38 3.59 15.89
CA ARG A 303 -4.91 4.89 16.31
C ARG A 303 -4.65 5.17 17.79
N SER A 304 -4.26 6.40 18.11
CA SER A 304 -4.30 6.94 19.47
C SER A 304 -4.85 8.36 19.42
N GLY A 305 -6.12 8.51 19.83
CA GLY A 305 -6.85 9.78 19.76
C GLY A 305 -6.93 10.30 18.32
N ARG A 306 -6.20 11.38 18.03
CA ARG A 306 -6.15 12.09 16.75
C ARG A 306 -4.90 11.74 15.92
N VAL A 307 -4.11 10.76 16.37
CA VAL A 307 -2.90 10.29 15.66
C VAL A 307 -3.12 8.89 15.10
N PHE A 308 -2.79 8.70 13.82
CA PHE A 308 -2.95 7.45 13.08
C PHE A 308 -1.60 6.94 12.60
N LEU A 309 -1.27 5.67 12.85
CA LEU A 309 -0.09 5.02 12.31
C LEU A 309 -0.39 4.46 10.91
N ALA A 310 0.53 4.61 9.96
CA ALA A 310 0.39 4.05 8.62
C ALA A 310 1.71 3.50 8.07
N GLY A 311 1.62 2.51 7.16
CA GLY A 311 2.78 1.92 6.52
C GLY A 311 3.77 1.32 7.54
N ASP A 312 5.06 1.60 7.35
CA ASP A 312 6.11 1.01 8.18
C ASP A 312 6.05 1.44 9.66
N ALA A 313 5.41 2.57 9.96
CA ALA A 313 5.17 3.00 11.34
C ALA A 313 4.19 2.07 12.06
N ALA A 314 3.20 1.53 11.33
CA ALA A 314 2.21 0.61 11.85
C ALA A 314 2.66 -0.86 11.77
N ARG A 315 3.52 -1.22 10.82
CA ARG A 315 3.93 -2.61 10.58
C ARG A 315 5.24 -2.70 9.84
N SER A 316 6.13 -3.61 10.22
CA SER A 316 7.22 -4.05 9.35
C SER A 316 7.06 -5.52 8.98
N GLN A 317 7.54 -5.90 7.80
CA GLN A 317 7.51 -7.29 7.34
C GLN A 317 8.72 -7.57 6.44
N PRO A 318 9.10 -8.85 6.25
CA PRO A 318 10.06 -9.24 5.22
C PRO A 318 9.61 -8.77 3.82
N PRO A 319 10.56 -8.52 2.90
CA PRO A 319 10.24 -8.09 1.54
C PRO A 319 9.59 -9.20 0.69
N THR A 320 9.61 -10.46 1.16
CA THR A 320 9.01 -11.61 0.48
C THR A 320 7.51 -11.43 0.27
N GLY A 321 7.06 -11.67 -0.95
CA GLY A 321 5.69 -11.41 -1.39
C GLY A 321 5.42 -9.95 -1.81
N GLY A 322 6.32 -9.00 -1.57
CA GLY A 322 6.16 -7.62 -2.08
C GLY A 322 5.00 -6.84 -1.46
N PHE A 323 4.48 -7.26 -0.31
CA PHE A 323 3.26 -6.66 0.29
C PHE A 323 3.50 -5.28 0.94
N GLY A 324 4.75 -4.99 1.35
CA GLY A 324 5.17 -3.82 2.14
C GLY A 324 4.53 -2.50 1.72
N GLY A 325 5.06 -1.91 0.64
CA GLY A 325 4.63 -0.59 0.19
C GLY A 325 3.17 -0.56 -0.25
N SER A 326 2.70 -1.58 -0.97
CA SER A 326 1.27 -1.70 -1.35
C SER A 326 0.33 -1.65 -0.14
N THR A 327 0.67 -2.31 0.96
CA THR A 327 -0.16 -2.28 2.17
C THR A 327 -0.15 -0.89 2.79
N GLY A 328 1.02 -0.22 2.87
CA GLY A 328 1.12 1.13 3.41
C GLY A 328 0.37 2.18 2.60
N ILE A 329 0.37 2.08 1.26
CA ILE A 329 -0.43 2.94 0.37
C ILE A 329 -1.93 2.72 0.63
N GLN A 330 -2.34 1.47 0.78
CA GLN A 330 -3.74 1.13 1.04
C GLN A 330 -4.20 1.53 2.46
N ASP A 331 -3.29 1.58 3.43
CA ASP A 331 -3.58 2.12 4.77
C ASP A 331 -4.07 3.57 4.64
N VAL A 332 -3.34 4.41 3.93
CA VAL A 332 -3.69 5.84 3.79
C VAL A 332 -4.83 6.10 2.80
N HIS A 333 -5.05 5.22 1.81
CA HIS A 333 -6.24 5.27 0.95
C HIS A 333 -7.53 5.03 1.75
N ASN A 334 -7.53 4.04 2.65
CA ASN A 334 -8.65 3.76 3.55
C ASN A 334 -8.88 4.90 4.55
N LEU A 335 -7.82 5.52 5.05
CA LEU A 335 -7.91 6.59 6.05
C LEU A 335 -8.36 7.94 5.44
N ALA A 336 -7.91 8.27 4.23
CA ALA A 336 -8.12 9.60 3.64
C ALA A 336 -9.60 9.98 3.52
N TRP A 337 -10.44 9.10 2.97
CA TRP A 337 -11.88 9.39 2.82
C TRP A 337 -12.58 9.49 4.18
N LYS A 338 -12.16 8.70 5.17
CA LYS A 338 -12.74 8.74 6.53
C LYS A 338 -12.40 10.05 7.24
N LEU A 339 -11.15 10.51 7.13
CA LEU A 339 -10.74 11.81 7.64
C LEU A 339 -11.51 12.94 6.94
N ALA A 340 -11.61 12.90 5.62
CA ALA A 340 -12.38 13.88 4.86
C ALA A 340 -13.85 13.90 5.30
N ALA A 341 -14.46 12.74 5.49
CA ALA A 341 -15.84 12.61 5.94
C ALA A 341 -16.11 13.28 7.29
N VAL A 342 -15.22 13.07 8.25
CA VAL A 342 -15.33 13.67 9.58
C VAL A 342 -15.00 15.16 9.55
N LEU A 343 -13.95 15.57 8.82
CA LEU A 343 -13.53 16.97 8.72
C LEU A 343 -14.54 17.86 7.99
N THR A 344 -15.29 17.30 7.04
CA THR A 344 -16.36 18.00 6.32
C THR A 344 -17.74 17.81 6.93
N GLY A 345 -17.82 17.07 8.04
CA GLY A 345 -19.02 16.97 8.88
C GLY A 345 -20.09 15.99 8.38
N TRP A 346 -19.82 15.21 7.33
CA TRP A 346 -20.80 14.23 6.85
C TRP A 346 -20.66 12.83 7.47
N ALA A 347 -19.68 12.59 8.34
CA ALA A 347 -19.60 11.41 9.20
C ALA A 347 -19.26 11.79 10.65
N GLY A 348 -19.70 10.96 11.60
CA GLY A 348 -19.32 11.07 13.00
C GLY A 348 -17.90 10.55 13.27
N PRO A 349 -17.26 10.98 14.38
CA PRO A 349 -15.87 10.60 14.70
C PRO A 349 -15.67 9.09 14.92
N GLY A 350 -16.75 8.35 15.20
CA GLY A 350 -16.71 6.88 15.32
C GLY A 350 -16.35 6.17 14.01
N LEU A 351 -16.50 6.83 12.84
CA LEU A 351 -16.02 6.29 11.57
C LEU A 351 -14.49 6.09 11.60
N LEU A 352 -13.75 6.94 12.31
CA LEU A 352 -12.29 6.84 12.39
C LEU A 352 -11.81 5.61 13.18
N ASP A 353 -12.63 5.06 14.08
CA ASP A 353 -12.31 3.80 14.79
C ASP A 353 -12.26 2.61 13.84
N THR A 354 -12.99 2.68 12.73
CA THR A 354 -12.99 1.63 11.71
C THR A 354 -11.65 1.53 10.99
N TYR A 355 -10.78 2.53 11.05
CA TYR A 355 -9.43 2.44 10.47
C TYR A 355 -8.61 1.34 11.15
N ASP A 356 -8.55 1.31 12.48
CA ASP A 356 -7.85 0.23 13.20
C ASP A 356 -8.53 -1.12 12.95
N ALA A 357 -9.86 -1.17 13.09
CA ALA A 357 -10.63 -2.40 12.93
C ALA A 357 -10.48 -3.04 11.54
N GLU A 358 -10.20 -2.24 10.50
CA GLU A 358 -10.02 -2.71 9.13
C GLU A 358 -8.56 -2.97 8.76
N ARG A 359 -7.67 -2.02 9.09
CA ARG A 359 -6.30 -2.02 8.57
C ARG A 359 -5.31 -2.78 9.44
N ARG A 360 -5.55 -2.90 10.76
CA ARG A 360 -4.68 -3.69 11.63
C ARG A 360 -4.82 -5.20 11.36
N PRO A 361 -6.02 -5.80 11.27
CA PRO A 361 -6.15 -7.22 10.90
C PRO A 361 -5.57 -7.53 9.51
N TYR A 362 -5.74 -6.63 8.54
CA TYR A 362 -5.10 -6.79 7.23
C TYR A 362 -3.57 -6.70 7.31
N GLY A 363 -3.05 -5.75 8.08
CA GLY A 363 -1.61 -5.62 8.32
C GLY A 363 -1.01 -6.87 8.94
N GLU A 364 -1.72 -7.49 9.86
CA GLU A 364 -1.35 -8.78 10.44
C GLU A 364 -1.37 -9.92 9.42
N LEU A 365 -2.42 -10.01 8.60
CA LEU A 365 -2.49 -10.99 7.52
C LEU A 365 -1.30 -10.85 6.56
N ALA A 366 -1.03 -9.63 6.08
CA ALA A 366 0.07 -9.35 5.16
C ALA A 366 1.43 -9.71 5.78
N MET A 367 1.68 -9.29 7.03
CA MET A 367 2.92 -9.59 7.75
C MET A 367 3.12 -11.09 7.93
N ARG A 368 2.09 -11.82 8.36
CA ARG A 368 2.14 -13.28 8.53
C ARG A 368 2.42 -13.98 7.20
N GLN A 369 1.79 -13.55 6.11
CA GLN A 369 1.98 -14.13 4.78
C GLN A 369 3.36 -13.79 4.17
N ALA A 370 3.90 -12.59 4.44
CA ALA A 370 5.28 -12.24 4.08
C ALA A 370 6.28 -13.10 4.85
N PHE A 371 6.06 -13.29 6.15
CA PHE A 371 6.91 -14.09 7.02
C PHE A 371 6.86 -15.59 6.68
N ALA A 372 5.68 -16.12 6.36
CA ALA A 372 5.52 -17.50 5.89
C ALA A 372 6.31 -17.76 4.60
N ARG A 373 6.20 -16.86 3.62
CA ARG A 373 6.98 -16.91 2.38
C ARG A 373 8.46 -16.74 2.62
N PHE A 374 8.87 -15.95 3.61
CA PHE A 374 10.26 -15.86 4.00
C PHE A 374 10.79 -17.21 4.49
N GLY A 375 10.05 -17.89 5.38
CA GLY A 375 10.40 -19.23 5.85
C GLY A 375 10.48 -20.27 4.72
N ASP A 376 9.51 -20.26 3.81
CA ASP A 376 9.47 -21.16 2.65
C ASP A 376 10.66 -20.91 1.71
N ARG A 377 10.91 -19.64 1.37
CA ARG A 377 11.96 -19.23 0.44
C ARG A 377 13.37 -19.25 1.02
N MET A 378 13.56 -19.23 2.34
CA MET A 378 14.90 -19.11 2.95
C MET A 378 15.24 -20.23 3.94
N ALA A 379 14.25 -20.88 4.55
CA ALA A 379 14.44 -21.88 5.61
C ALA A 379 13.86 -23.27 5.26
N GLY A 380 13.36 -23.48 4.04
CA GLY A 380 12.91 -24.78 3.55
C GLY A 380 11.54 -25.23 4.10
N GLY A 381 10.69 -24.30 4.54
CA GLY A 381 9.30 -24.59 4.87
C GLY A 381 8.53 -23.40 5.45
N ALA A 382 7.28 -23.24 5.03
CA ALA A 382 6.37 -22.25 5.58
C ALA A 382 5.92 -22.62 7.01
N GLN A 383 5.91 -21.64 7.93
CA GLN A 383 5.45 -21.84 9.31
C GLN A 383 3.92 -21.81 9.44
N VAL A 384 3.23 -21.27 8.44
CA VAL A 384 1.77 -21.21 8.33
C VAL A 384 1.38 -21.46 6.88
N GLU A 385 0.10 -21.80 6.65
CA GLU A 385 -0.44 -21.97 5.31
C GLU A 385 -0.22 -20.73 4.43
N LEU A 386 0.33 -20.96 3.24
CA LEU A 386 0.47 -19.93 2.21
C LEU A 386 -0.86 -19.77 1.48
N LEU A 387 -1.49 -18.62 1.68
CA LEU A 387 -2.72 -18.29 0.98
C LEU A 387 -2.42 -17.88 -0.46
N ASP A 388 -3.43 -18.02 -1.31
CA ASP A 388 -3.44 -17.48 -2.67
C ASP A 388 -3.04 -15.99 -2.67
N TYR A 389 -2.15 -15.61 -3.58
CA TYR A 389 -1.61 -14.25 -3.64
C TYR A 389 -2.72 -13.19 -3.85
N SER A 390 -3.72 -13.50 -4.67
CA SER A 390 -4.85 -12.60 -4.93
C SER A 390 -5.76 -12.47 -3.69
N ALA A 391 -5.87 -13.52 -2.87
CA ALA A 391 -6.62 -13.47 -1.62
C ALA A 391 -5.96 -12.50 -0.62
N VAL A 392 -4.62 -12.50 -0.54
CA VAL A 392 -3.86 -11.57 0.32
C VAL A 392 -3.86 -10.15 -0.23
N THR A 393 -3.74 -9.96 -1.55
CA THR A 393 -3.52 -8.63 -2.13
C THR A 393 -4.80 -7.90 -2.54
N MET A 394 -5.90 -8.64 -2.76
CA MET A 394 -7.12 -8.09 -3.33
C MET A 394 -8.42 -8.58 -2.69
N GLY A 395 -8.41 -9.80 -2.13
CA GLY A 395 -9.60 -10.46 -1.58
C GLY A 395 -9.70 -10.45 -0.06
N PHE A 396 -8.89 -9.65 0.63
CA PHE A 396 -9.02 -9.45 2.07
C PHE A 396 -10.35 -8.78 2.41
N ARG A 397 -10.87 -9.09 3.60
CA ARG A 397 -12.23 -8.72 4.00
C ARG A 397 -12.25 -7.95 5.32
N TYR A 398 -12.94 -6.83 5.32
CA TYR A 398 -13.13 -5.93 6.45
C TYR A 398 -14.35 -6.31 7.29
N ALA A 399 -14.19 -6.30 8.62
CA ALA A 399 -15.28 -6.36 9.57
C ALA A 399 -15.17 -5.15 10.52
N SER A 400 -16.10 -4.21 10.41
CA SER A 400 -16.11 -2.98 11.20
C SER A 400 -17.52 -2.38 11.26
N ALA A 401 -17.70 -1.29 12.01
CA ALA A 401 -18.95 -0.54 11.99
C ALA A 401 -19.26 0.09 10.61
N ALA A 402 -18.25 0.29 9.76
CA ALA A 402 -18.40 0.76 8.37
C ALA A 402 -18.72 -0.37 7.37
N VAL A 403 -18.99 -1.58 7.88
CA VAL A 403 -19.51 -2.73 7.14
C VAL A 403 -20.60 -3.42 8.01
N PRO A 404 -21.76 -2.76 8.20
CA PRO A 404 -22.76 -3.20 9.16
C PRO A 404 -23.21 -4.64 8.91
N GLY A 405 -23.33 -5.42 9.99
CA GLY A 405 -23.72 -6.83 9.94
C GLY A 405 -22.61 -7.81 9.54
N ASN A 406 -21.50 -7.38 8.93
CA ASN A 406 -20.43 -8.30 8.58
C ASN A 406 -19.57 -8.70 9.79
N ARG A 407 -19.28 -9.99 9.89
CA ARG A 407 -18.36 -10.59 10.88
C ARG A 407 -17.28 -11.46 10.24
N GLU A 408 -17.38 -11.71 8.94
CA GLU A 408 -16.41 -12.54 8.23
C GLU A 408 -15.16 -11.73 7.88
N THR A 409 -14.00 -12.31 8.19
CA THR A 409 -12.68 -11.69 7.96
C THR A 409 -11.75 -12.57 7.15
N ALA A 410 -12.16 -13.80 6.82
CA ALA A 410 -11.36 -14.70 6.00
C ALA A 410 -11.20 -14.11 4.59
N PRO A 411 -9.96 -14.03 4.06
CA PRO A 411 -9.75 -13.59 2.70
C PRO A 411 -10.28 -14.64 1.71
N ILE A 412 -10.80 -14.18 0.57
CA ILE A 412 -11.27 -15.04 -0.53
C ILE A 412 -10.45 -14.75 -1.78
N ARG A 413 -10.41 -15.66 -2.77
CA ARG A 413 -9.64 -15.37 -3.98
C ARG A 413 -10.28 -14.24 -4.77
N ALA A 414 -9.49 -13.46 -5.51
CA ALA A 414 -10.02 -12.31 -6.24
C ALA A 414 -11.06 -12.69 -7.30
N VAL A 415 -10.95 -13.88 -7.89
CA VAL A 415 -11.94 -14.45 -8.82
C VAL A 415 -13.28 -14.83 -8.17
N GLU A 416 -13.33 -14.96 -6.85
CA GLU A 416 -14.52 -15.31 -6.06
C GLU A 416 -15.25 -14.07 -5.53
N LEU A 417 -14.71 -12.87 -5.78
CA LEU A 417 -15.37 -11.61 -5.39
C LEU A 417 -16.72 -11.49 -6.09
N ARG A 418 -17.78 -11.35 -5.28
CA ARG A 418 -19.18 -11.18 -5.70
C ARG A 418 -19.89 -10.11 -4.88
N ALA A 419 -19.16 -9.03 -4.58
CA ALA A 419 -19.58 -7.95 -3.70
C ALA A 419 -20.04 -8.41 -2.31
N GLN A 420 -19.32 -9.35 -1.69
CA GLN A 420 -19.56 -9.70 -0.30
C GLN A 420 -19.28 -8.47 0.61
N PRO A 421 -20.13 -8.15 1.60
CA PRO A 421 -19.84 -7.05 2.52
C PRO A 421 -18.46 -7.17 3.15
N GLY A 422 -17.68 -6.10 3.07
CA GLY A 422 -16.32 -6.00 3.56
C GLY A 422 -15.24 -6.38 2.54
N THR A 423 -15.58 -6.89 1.36
CA THR A 423 -14.60 -7.10 0.28
C THR A 423 -14.53 -5.88 -0.62
N ARG A 424 -13.47 -5.80 -1.43
CA ARG A 424 -13.46 -4.92 -2.60
C ARG A 424 -14.62 -5.29 -3.54
N ALA A 425 -15.23 -4.28 -4.17
CA ALA A 425 -16.22 -4.49 -5.22
C ALA A 425 -15.61 -5.28 -6.40
N PRO A 426 -16.40 -6.13 -7.08
CA PRO A 426 -15.93 -6.92 -8.20
C PRO A 426 -15.71 -6.04 -9.43
N HIS A 427 -14.65 -6.34 -10.18
CA HIS A 427 -14.41 -5.74 -11.48
C HIS A 427 -15.35 -6.35 -12.53
N ARG A 428 -16.00 -5.50 -13.31
CA ARG A 428 -16.51 -5.87 -14.63
C ARG A 428 -16.13 -4.81 -15.67
N PRO A 429 -15.77 -5.21 -16.90
CA PRO A 429 -15.63 -4.30 -18.02
C PRO A 429 -16.98 -3.65 -18.33
N THR A 430 -16.96 -2.36 -18.66
CA THR A 430 -18.14 -1.63 -19.16
C THR A 430 -18.05 -1.50 -20.68
N ALA A 431 -19.18 -1.36 -21.37
CA ALA A 431 -19.22 -1.34 -22.84
C ALA A 431 -18.45 -0.17 -23.48
N ASP A 432 -18.20 0.91 -22.72
CA ASP A 432 -17.38 2.05 -23.12
C ASP A 432 -15.86 1.80 -22.98
N GLY A 433 -15.45 0.57 -22.63
CA GLY A 433 -14.05 0.19 -22.42
C GLY A 433 -13.50 0.52 -21.03
N GLY A 434 -14.36 0.98 -20.11
CA GLY A 434 -14.03 1.24 -18.72
C GLY A 434 -14.20 0.03 -17.80
N SER A 435 -14.34 0.32 -16.50
CA SER A 435 -14.65 -0.68 -15.49
C SER A 435 -15.68 -0.17 -14.49
N THR A 436 -16.49 -1.08 -13.93
CA THR A 436 -17.31 -0.79 -12.74
C THR A 436 -16.52 -0.20 -11.57
N LEU A 437 -15.21 -0.46 -11.46
CA LEU A 437 -14.37 0.13 -10.42
C LEU A 437 -14.12 1.63 -10.60
N ASP A 438 -14.33 2.19 -11.80
CA ASP A 438 -14.22 3.63 -12.09
C ASP A 438 -15.31 4.47 -11.43
N LEU A 439 -16.39 3.83 -10.98
CA LEU A 439 -17.51 4.51 -10.33
C LEU A 439 -17.13 5.00 -8.94
N TYR A 440 -16.14 4.36 -8.31
CA TYR A 440 -15.74 4.58 -6.92
C TYR A 440 -14.50 5.49 -6.83
N GLY A 441 -14.32 6.14 -5.67
CA GLY A 441 -13.13 6.94 -5.38
C GLY A 441 -13.45 8.19 -4.57
N GLU A 442 -14.58 8.82 -4.84
CA GLU A 442 -14.94 10.12 -4.26
C GLU A 442 -16.06 10.00 -3.22
N THR A 443 -17.06 9.18 -3.49
CA THR A 443 -18.31 9.17 -2.73
C THR A 443 -18.92 7.77 -2.68
N PHE A 444 -19.99 7.60 -1.89
CA PHE A 444 -20.74 6.35 -1.89
C PHE A 444 -21.41 6.12 -3.23
N VAL A 445 -21.41 4.86 -3.68
CA VAL A 445 -22.10 4.42 -4.88
C VAL A 445 -23.04 3.30 -4.53
N LEU A 446 -24.31 3.44 -4.91
CA LEU A 446 -25.27 2.35 -4.89
C LEU A 446 -25.45 1.77 -6.30
N LEU A 447 -25.21 0.48 -6.45
CA LEU A 447 -25.53 -0.28 -7.65
C LEU A 447 -26.80 -1.07 -7.41
N ALA A 448 -27.79 -0.93 -8.28
CA ALA A 448 -29.04 -1.69 -8.23
C ALA A 448 -29.16 -2.61 -9.46
N GLY A 449 -29.86 -3.74 -9.30
CA GLY A 449 -30.22 -4.60 -10.43
C GLY A 449 -31.23 -3.92 -11.36
N HIS A 450 -31.52 -4.52 -12.53
CA HIS A 450 -32.35 -3.90 -13.56
C HIS A 450 -33.77 -3.46 -13.13
N ASP A 451 -34.37 -4.11 -12.12
CA ASP A 451 -35.68 -3.77 -11.53
C ASP A 451 -35.54 -3.03 -10.17
N GLY A 452 -34.32 -2.67 -9.80
CA GLY A 452 -33.97 -2.03 -8.53
C GLY A 452 -34.02 -0.50 -8.55
N GLN A 453 -34.78 0.14 -9.47
CA GLN A 453 -34.85 1.61 -9.57
C GLN A 453 -35.30 2.26 -8.24
N GLY A 454 -36.12 1.56 -7.46
CA GLY A 454 -36.54 1.99 -6.12
C GLY A 454 -35.36 2.20 -5.17
N TRP A 455 -34.35 1.33 -5.21
CA TRP A 455 -33.11 1.51 -4.44
C TRP A 455 -32.33 2.73 -4.91
N ALA A 456 -32.20 2.91 -6.23
CA ALA A 456 -31.43 4.01 -6.80
C ALA A 456 -32.04 5.39 -6.48
N GLY A 457 -33.38 5.52 -6.55
CA GLY A 457 -34.08 6.73 -6.14
C GLY A 457 -33.94 7.01 -4.65
N THR A 458 -34.21 5.99 -3.82
CA THR A 458 -34.10 6.07 -2.36
C THR A 458 -32.71 6.49 -1.89
N ALA A 459 -31.66 5.97 -2.52
CA ALA A 459 -30.28 6.31 -2.19
C ALA A 459 -29.96 7.78 -2.40
N LYS A 460 -30.45 8.36 -3.50
CA LYS A 460 -30.27 9.79 -3.83
C LYS A 460 -31.03 10.65 -2.82
N ASP A 461 -32.27 10.31 -2.52
CA ASP A 461 -33.12 11.07 -1.60
C ASP A 461 -32.58 11.05 -0.16
N LEU A 462 -32.17 9.87 0.33
CA LEU A 462 -31.55 9.74 1.65
C LEU A 462 -30.20 10.45 1.72
N GLY A 463 -29.36 10.31 0.68
CA GLY A 463 -28.10 11.03 0.59
C GLY A 463 -28.30 12.55 0.71
N ALA A 464 -29.24 13.10 -0.05
CA ALA A 464 -29.59 14.52 0.03
C ALA A 464 -30.10 14.92 1.43
N ALA A 465 -31.01 14.14 2.02
CA ALA A 465 -31.54 14.39 3.36
C ALA A 465 -30.47 14.33 4.46
N MET A 466 -29.47 13.46 4.30
CA MET A 466 -28.35 13.31 5.24
C MET A 466 -27.17 14.26 4.95
N GLY A 467 -27.18 14.99 3.84
CA GLY A 467 -26.02 15.79 3.41
C GLY A 467 -24.81 14.92 3.07
N VAL A 468 -25.05 13.76 2.45
CA VAL A 468 -24.04 12.79 2.02
C VAL A 468 -24.22 12.57 0.53
N ALA A 469 -23.15 12.74 -0.26
CA ALA A 469 -23.24 12.43 -1.68
C ALA A 469 -23.36 10.90 -1.87
N VAL A 470 -24.42 10.47 -2.54
CA VAL A 470 -24.61 9.07 -2.95
C VAL A 470 -24.92 9.08 -4.44
N ARG A 471 -24.02 8.53 -5.25
CA ARG A 471 -24.31 8.24 -6.66
C ARG A 471 -25.07 6.91 -6.70
N ALA A 472 -26.04 6.79 -7.59
CA ALA A 472 -26.74 5.53 -7.76
C ALA A 472 -26.97 5.23 -9.24
N TYR A 473 -26.74 3.97 -9.59
CA TYR A 473 -26.79 3.44 -10.95
C TYR A 473 -27.55 2.12 -10.99
N VAL A 474 -28.29 1.91 -12.06
CA VAL A 474 -28.98 0.66 -12.40
C VAL A 474 -28.15 -0.11 -13.43
N LEU A 475 -27.77 -1.34 -13.09
CA LEU A 475 -27.00 -2.21 -13.97
C LEU A 475 -27.83 -2.58 -15.22
N GLY A 476 -27.22 -2.54 -16.40
CA GLY A 476 -27.88 -2.75 -17.68
C GLY A 476 -28.70 -1.57 -18.22
N ALA A 477 -28.93 -0.53 -17.41
CA ALA A 477 -29.66 0.68 -17.82
C ALA A 477 -28.79 1.95 -17.78
N ASP A 478 -28.17 2.24 -16.63
CA ASP A 478 -27.26 3.38 -16.47
C ASP A 478 -25.80 2.99 -16.77
N ILE A 479 -25.47 1.72 -16.55
CA ILE A 479 -24.14 1.15 -16.81
C ILE A 479 -24.33 -0.08 -17.68
N ASP A 480 -23.82 -0.02 -18.89
CA ASP A 480 -23.81 -1.17 -19.80
C ASP A 480 -22.66 -2.12 -19.40
N VAL A 481 -23.04 -3.23 -18.74
CA VAL A 481 -22.13 -4.22 -18.18
C VAL A 481 -22.76 -5.61 -18.28
N GLU A 482 -22.00 -6.54 -18.86
CA GLU A 482 -22.40 -7.94 -18.97
C GLU A 482 -22.32 -8.63 -17.60
N ASP A 483 -23.35 -9.44 -17.28
CA ASP A 483 -23.49 -10.16 -16.00
C ASP A 483 -23.35 -9.28 -14.76
N GLY A 484 -23.77 -8.00 -14.85
CA GLY A 484 -23.64 -7.02 -13.78
C GLY A 484 -24.20 -7.50 -12.45
N GLU A 485 -25.45 -7.97 -12.42
CA GLU A 485 -26.11 -8.44 -11.20
C GLU A 485 -25.42 -9.67 -10.61
N THR A 486 -25.18 -10.70 -11.43
CA THR A 486 -24.48 -11.93 -11.03
C THR A 486 -23.08 -11.64 -10.49
N ALA A 487 -22.35 -10.73 -11.14
CA ALA A 487 -21.02 -10.31 -10.69
C ALA A 487 -21.05 -9.67 -9.31
N HIS A 488 -22.11 -8.94 -8.98
CA HIS A 488 -22.29 -8.26 -7.70
C HIS A 488 -23.14 -9.09 -6.70
N GLY A 489 -23.49 -10.33 -7.05
CA GLY A 489 -24.22 -11.25 -6.18
C GLY A 489 -25.59 -10.70 -5.76
N ILE A 490 -26.28 -10.04 -6.68
CA ILE A 490 -27.65 -9.55 -6.51
C ILE A 490 -28.55 -10.09 -7.61
N ASP A 491 -29.85 -10.10 -7.36
CA ASP A 491 -30.93 -10.35 -8.30
C ASP A 491 -31.34 -9.02 -8.96
N ALA A 492 -32.28 -9.09 -9.91
CA ALA A 492 -32.85 -7.96 -10.63
C ALA A 492 -33.33 -6.81 -9.73
N ASP A 493 -33.84 -7.12 -8.55
CA ASP A 493 -34.42 -6.18 -7.60
C ASP A 493 -33.51 -5.91 -6.38
N GLY A 494 -32.28 -6.42 -6.40
CA GLY A 494 -31.28 -6.25 -5.35
C GLY A 494 -30.45 -4.97 -5.46
N ALA A 495 -29.57 -4.75 -4.48
CA ALA A 495 -28.68 -3.59 -4.44
C ALA A 495 -27.38 -3.83 -3.65
N VAL A 496 -26.33 -3.09 -4.00
CA VAL A 496 -25.02 -3.05 -3.33
C VAL A 496 -24.65 -1.60 -3.02
N LEU A 497 -24.24 -1.31 -1.79
CA LEU A 497 -23.65 -0.03 -1.39
C LEU A 497 -22.14 -0.17 -1.28
N VAL A 498 -21.42 0.61 -2.09
CA VAL A 498 -19.95 0.65 -2.15
C VAL A 498 -19.44 1.98 -1.61
N ARG A 499 -18.40 1.90 -0.78
CA ARG A 499 -17.72 3.02 -0.14
C ARG A 499 -16.82 3.80 -1.11
N PRO A 500 -16.39 5.01 -0.73
CA PRO A 500 -15.40 5.78 -1.52
C PRO A 500 -14.10 5.00 -1.79
N ASP A 501 -13.67 4.13 -0.88
CA ASP A 501 -12.48 3.29 -1.09
C ASP A 501 -12.71 2.05 -1.97
N GLY A 502 -13.92 1.86 -2.51
CA GLY A 502 -14.26 0.74 -3.39
C GLY A 502 -14.55 -0.57 -2.65
N PHE A 503 -14.73 -0.52 -1.32
CA PHE A 503 -15.16 -1.65 -0.51
C PHE A 503 -16.68 -1.68 -0.35
N VAL A 504 -17.26 -2.86 -0.38
CA VAL A 504 -18.70 -3.05 -0.19
C VAL A 504 -19.03 -2.83 1.28
N ALA A 505 -19.81 -1.80 1.59
CA ALA A 505 -20.33 -1.58 2.94
C ALA A 505 -21.50 -2.53 3.23
N TRP A 506 -22.36 -2.75 2.24
CA TRP A 506 -23.61 -3.48 2.41
C TRP A 506 -24.13 -4.03 1.07
N ARG A 507 -24.92 -5.10 1.14
CA ARG A 507 -25.59 -5.72 -0.01
C ARG A 507 -26.95 -6.29 0.41
N SER A 508 -27.99 -6.08 -0.41
CA SER A 508 -29.23 -6.85 -0.42
C SER A 508 -29.30 -7.68 -1.70
N PRO A 509 -29.33 -9.03 -1.62
CA PRO A 509 -29.46 -9.87 -2.79
C PRO A 509 -30.74 -9.60 -3.60
N SER A 510 -31.85 -9.26 -2.94
CA SER A 510 -33.13 -8.97 -3.59
C SER A 510 -33.82 -7.76 -2.97
N ALA A 511 -35.07 -7.45 -3.36
CA ALA A 511 -35.83 -6.35 -2.79
C ALA A 511 -36.04 -6.51 -1.27
N ALA A 512 -35.99 -5.38 -0.56
CA ALA A 512 -36.38 -5.30 0.84
C ALA A 512 -37.84 -4.82 0.95
N PRO A 513 -38.60 -5.22 2.00
CA PRO A 513 -39.95 -4.72 2.24
C PRO A 513 -40.03 -3.19 2.36
N ASP A 514 -39.00 -2.57 2.96
CA ASP A 514 -38.85 -1.12 3.05
C ASP A 514 -37.40 -0.73 2.70
N PRO A 515 -37.13 -0.45 1.41
CA PRO A 515 -35.81 -0.03 0.94
C PRO A 515 -35.29 1.24 1.62
N ALA A 516 -36.19 2.18 1.94
CA ALA A 516 -35.84 3.46 2.54
C ALA A 516 -35.40 3.31 3.99
N ALA A 517 -36.18 2.59 4.81
CA ALA A 517 -35.78 2.32 6.19
C ALA A 517 -34.47 1.54 6.25
N THR A 518 -34.34 0.50 5.40
CA THR A 518 -33.14 -0.36 5.35
C THR A 518 -31.90 0.45 5.00
N LEU A 519 -31.96 1.24 3.92
CA LEU A 519 -30.79 2.01 3.48
C LEU A 519 -30.45 3.15 4.44
N ALA A 520 -31.44 3.76 5.10
CA ALA A 520 -31.21 4.78 6.12
C ALA A 520 -30.46 4.20 7.32
N GLU A 521 -30.82 3.01 7.80
CA GLU A 521 -30.11 2.32 8.88
C GLU A 521 -28.66 2.02 8.48
N VAL A 522 -28.45 1.49 7.27
CA VAL A 522 -27.11 1.19 6.74
C VAL A 522 -26.25 2.44 6.66
N LEU A 523 -26.77 3.54 6.09
CA LEU A 523 -26.01 4.79 5.97
C LEU A 523 -25.70 5.39 7.34
N ARG A 524 -26.64 5.40 8.29
CA ARG A 524 -26.36 5.88 9.67
C ARG A 524 -25.25 5.08 10.33
N ALA A 525 -25.30 3.75 10.22
CA ALA A 525 -24.29 2.86 10.79
C ALA A 525 -22.91 3.11 10.16
N VAL A 526 -22.83 3.12 8.83
CA VAL A 526 -21.56 3.30 8.10
C VAL A 526 -20.94 4.67 8.39
N LEU A 527 -21.77 5.71 8.55
CA LEU A 527 -21.33 7.07 8.81
C LEU A 527 -21.10 7.37 10.29
N ALA A 528 -21.32 6.39 11.18
CA ALA A 528 -21.26 6.56 12.63
C ALA A 528 -22.06 7.77 13.13
N ARG A 529 -23.23 8.03 12.53
CA ARG A 529 -24.14 9.09 12.96
C ARG A 529 -25.15 8.53 13.96
N ARG A 530 -25.41 9.30 15.02
CA ARG A 530 -26.56 9.06 15.91
C ARG A 530 -27.78 9.79 15.35
N ASP A 531 -28.97 9.31 15.70
CA ASP A 531 -30.26 9.91 15.30
C ASP A 531 -30.38 11.38 15.69
#